data_AF-A0A973H266-F1
#
_entry.id   AF-A0A973H266-F1
#
_cell.length_a   1.000
_cell.length_b   1.000
_cell.length_c   1.000
_cell.angle_alpha   90.00
_cell.angle_beta   90.00
_cell.angle_gamma   90.00
#
_symmetry.space_group_name_H-M   'P 1'
#
loop_
_entity.id
_entity.type
_entity.pdbx_description
1 polymer ?
#
loop_
_entity_poly.entity_id
_entity_poly.type
_entity_poly.pdbx_seq_one_letter_code
_entity_poly.pdbx_strand_id
1 'polypeptide(L)'
;PLPLPLAAAAAAMDAAVHAWDIAVATGQDLPLTEGLAEGIWPVAEHLVDHLRDAYQVFAPARPLPEGAGRAEALLAFLGRDPHWKP
;
A
#
# COMPACT_ATOMS: atom_id res chain seq x y z
N PRO A 1 -23.60 -1.35 -0.05
CA PRO A 1 -22.65 -2.08 0.81
C PRO A 1 -21.52 -2.64 -0.08
N LEU A 2 -20.28 -2.65 0.40
CA LEU A 2 -19.14 -3.17 -0.36
C LEU A 2 -19.24 -4.71 -0.47
N PRO A 3 -19.06 -5.33 -1.65
CA PRO A 3 -19.04 -6.80 -1.77
C PRO A 3 -17.99 -7.43 -0.86
N LEU A 4 -18.31 -8.55 -0.22
CA LEU A 4 -17.42 -9.19 0.77
C LEU A 4 -15.98 -9.42 0.27
N PRO A 5 -15.73 -9.92 -0.96
CA PRO A 5 -14.36 -10.10 -1.44
C PRO A 5 -13.58 -8.78 -1.51
N LEU A 6 -14.25 -7.69 -1.93
CA LEU A 6 -13.64 -6.37 -2.04
C LEU A 6 -13.38 -5.79 -0.64
N ALA A 7 -14.30 -5.99 0.31
CA ALA A 7 -14.11 -5.60 1.70
C ALA A 7 -12.94 -6.34 2.36
N ALA A 8 -12.84 -7.66 2.15
CA ALA A 8 -11.73 -8.46 2.67
C ALA A 8 -10.39 -8.04 2.06
N ALA A 9 -10.35 -7.77 0.75
CA ALA A 9 -9.15 -7.28 0.08
C ALA A 9 -8.75 -5.88 0.59
N ALA A 10 -9.71 -4.97 0.77
CA ALA A 10 -9.45 -3.65 1.32
C ALA A 10 -8.89 -3.72 2.76
N ALA A 11 -9.45 -4.60 3.59
CA ALA A 11 -8.94 -4.84 4.94
C ALA A 11 -7.53 -5.47 4.92
N ALA A 12 -7.24 -6.37 3.97
CA ALA A 12 -5.90 -6.94 3.80
C ALA A 12 -4.88 -5.88 3.36
N MET A 13 -5.26 -4.97 2.46
CA MET A 13 -4.44 -3.82 2.06
C MET A 13 -4.10 -2.93 3.26
N ASP A 14 -5.11 -2.55 4.04
CA ASP A 14 -4.98 -1.71 5.23
C ASP A 14 -4.04 -2.35 6.27
N ALA A 15 -4.28 -3.62 6.59
CA ALA A 15 -3.44 -4.36 7.53
C ALA A 15 -1.99 -4.52 7.04
N ALA A 16 -1.78 -4.85 5.77
CA ALA A 16 -0.44 -5.05 5.21
C ALA A 16 0.37 -3.76 5.21
N VAL A 17 -0.25 -2.64 4.85
CA VAL A 17 0.45 -1.36 4.78
C VAL A 17 0.78 -0.81 6.17
N HIS A 18 -0.11 -1.00 7.15
CA HIS A 18 0.17 -0.60 8.53
C HIS A 18 1.17 -1.53 9.23
N ALA A 19 1.18 -2.82 8.90
CA ALA A 19 2.23 -3.72 9.36
C ALA A 19 3.60 -3.27 8.84
N TRP A 20 3.68 -2.83 7.57
CA TRP A 20 4.90 -2.24 7.02
C TRP A 20 5.28 -0.95 7.75
N ASP A 21 4.34 -0.01 7.95
CA ASP A 21 4.60 1.26 8.66
C ASP A 21 5.23 1.00 10.04
N ILE A 22 4.68 0.05 10.81
CA ILE A 22 5.18 -0.33 12.15
C ILE A 22 6.55 -1.00 12.07
N ALA A 23 6.73 -1.95 11.14
CA ALA A 23 7.98 -2.68 10.99
C ALA A 23 9.14 -1.72 10.71
N VAL A 24 8.97 -0.80 9.76
CA VAL A 24 10.02 0.17 9.42
C VAL A 24 10.25 1.15 10.57
N ALA A 25 9.19 1.66 11.22
CA ALA A 25 9.30 2.59 12.35
C ALA A 25 10.04 1.99 13.56
N THR A 26 10.06 0.67 13.68
CA THR A 26 10.69 -0.06 14.78
C THR A 26 11.98 -0.78 14.37
N GLY A 27 12.47 -0.59 13.14
CA GLY A 27 13.72 -1.18 12.66
C GLY A 27 13.68 -2.69 12.41
N GLN A 28 12.50 -3.25 12.11
CA GLN A 28 12.32 -4.67 11.80
C GLN A 28 12.56 -4.99 10.32
N ASP A 29 13.11 -6.17 10.04
CA ASP A 29 13.49 -6.66 8.70
C ASP A 29 12.34 -7.36 7.92
N LEU A 30 11.10 -6.93 8.14
CA LEU A 30 9.91 -7.54 7.51
C LEU A 30 9.24 -6.58 6.51
N PRO A 31 9.86 -6.32 5.33
CA PRO A 31 9.21 -5.52 4.31
C PRO A 31 8.06 -6.31 3.65
N LEU A 32 7.03 -5.58 3.25
CA LEU A 32 5.94 -6.05 2.40
C LEU A 32 6.49 -6.87 1.23
N THR A 33 6.09 -8.14 1.11
CA THR A 33 6.64 -9.02 0.07
C THR A 33 6.02 -8.72 -1.30
N GLU A 34 6.77 -9.03 -2.36
CA GLU A 34 6.31 -8.85 -3.74
C GLU A 34 4.98 -9.58 -4.02
N GLY A 35 4.86 -10.85 -3.62
CA GLY A 35 3.63 -11.62 -3.84
C GLY A 35 2.43 -11.09 -3.06
N LEU A 36 2.63 -10.55 -1.85
CA LEU A 36 1.55 -9.91 -1.10
C LEU A 36 1.15 -8.59 -1.76
N ALA A 37 2.12 -7.80 -2.23
CA ALA A 37 1.86 -6.58 -2.97
C ALA A 37 1.14 -6.84 -4.29
N GLU A 38 1.50 -7.89 -5.04
CA GLU A 38 0.79 -8.33 -6.24
C GLU A 38 -0.66 -8.71 -5.94
N GLY A 39 -0.90 -9.43 -4.84
CA GLY A 39 -2.26 -9.80 -4.43
C GLY A 39 -3.13 -8.62 -3.99
N ILE A 40 -2.53 -7.58 -3.41
CA ILE A 40 -3.21 -6.36 -2.97
C ILE A 40 -3.45 -5.38 -4.13
N TRP A 41 -2.56 -5.35 -5.12
CA TRP A 41 -2.58 -4.38 -6.21
C TRP A 41 -3.98 -4.15 -6.84
N PRO A 42 -4.78 -5.19 -7.16
CA PRO A 42 -6.09 -4.99 -7.78
C PRO A 42 -7.09 -4.19 -6.92
N VAL A 43 -7.08 -4.37 -5.59
CA VAL A 43 -7.97 -3.58 -4.72
C VAL A 43 -7.45 -2.16 -4.52
N ALA A 44 -6.12 -1.98 -4.53
CA ALA A 44 -5.51 -0.67 -4.46
C ALA A 44 -5.90 0.17 -5.69
N GLU A 45 -5.70 -0.35 -6.91
CA GLU A 45 -6.12 0.32 -8.15
C GLU A 45 -7.61 0.64 -8.19
N HIS A 46 -8.44 -0.22 -7.61
CA HIS A 46 -9.88 -0.02 -7.61
C HIS A 46 -10.36 1.07 -6.65
N LEU A 47 -9.71 1.24 -5.49
CA LEU A 47 -10.23 2.06 -4.39
C LEU A 47 -9.40 3.31 -4.10
N VAL A 48 -8.08 3.26 -4.21
CA VAL A 48 -7.19 4.23 -3.57
C VAL A 48 -7.35 5.63 -4.13
N ASP A 49 -7.43 5.79 -5.46
CA ASP A 49 -7.58 7.12 -6.05
C ASP A 49 -8.93 7.76 -5.67
N HIS A 50 -10.02 7.00 -5.68
CA HIS A 50 -11.32 7.49 -5.21
C HIS A 50 -11.27 7.87 -3.73
N LEU A 51 -10.66 7.03 -2.88
CA LEU A 51 -10.55 7.31 -1.45
C LEU A 51 -9.64 8.51 -1.18
N ARG A 52 -8.56 8.66 -1.96
CA ARG A 52 -7.67 9.82 -1.92
C ARG A 52 -8.46 11.08 -2.26
N ASP A 53 -9.16 11.10 -3.39
CA ASP A 53 -9.86 12.30 -3.86
C ASP A 53 -11.06 12.68 -2.98
N ALA A 54 -11.89 11.70 -2.61
CA ALA A 54 -13.13 11.94 -1.87
C ALA A 54 -12.91 12.22 -0.38
N TYR A 55 -11.89 11.62 0.23
CA TYR A 55 -11.72 11.64 1.70
C TYR A 55 -10.33 12.09 2.17
N GLN A 56 -9.35 12.23 1.27
CA GLN A 56 -7.98 12.67 1.60
C GLN A 56 -7.30 11.77 2.66
N VAL A 57 -7.64 10.48 2.67
CA VAL A 57 -7.11 9.48 3.62
C VAL A 57 -5.80 8.83 3.16
N PHE A 58 -5.42 9.01 1.89
CA PHE A 58 -4.12 8.63 1.35
C PHE A 58 -3.33 9.89 0.98
N ALA A 59 -2.01 9.86 1.19
CA ALA A 59 -1.12 10.89 0.66
C ALA A 59 -1.05 10.80 -0.89
N PRO A 60 -0.55 11.84 -1.58
CA PRO A 60 -0.31 11.77 -3.02
C PRO A 60 0.60 10.59 -3.38
N ALA A 61 0.27 9.91 -4.49
CA ALA A 61 1.14 8.88 -5.02
C ALA A 61 2.53 9.46 -5.34
N ARG A 62 3.58 8.68 -5.07
CA ARG A 62 4.96 9.11 -5.25
C ARG A 62 5.54 8.54 -6.55
N PRO A 63 6.40 9.29 -7.27
CA PRO A 63 7.11 8.75 -8.41
C PRO A 63 8.11 7.69 -7.96
N LEU A 64 8.37 6.71 -8.82
CA LEU A 64 9.38 5.69 -8.60
C LEU A 64 10.34 5.60 -9.78
N PRO A 65 11.60 5.18 -9.53
CA PRO A 65 12.52 4.86 -10.61
C PRO A 65 11.98 3.70 -11.45
N GLU A 66 12.40 3.66 -12.71
CA GLU A 66 12.11 2.53 -13.59
C GLU A 66 12.73 1.24 -13.00
N GLY A 67 11.96 0.15 -13.03
CA GLY A 67 12.37 -1.15 -12.48
C GLY A 67 12.08 -1.36 -10.99
N ALA A 68 11.39 -0.43 -10.33
CA ALA A 68 10.93 -0.63 -8.95
C ALA A 68 10.07 -1.90 -8.80
N GLY A 69 10.23 -2.58 -7.66
CA GLY A 69 9.47 -3.79 -7.33
C GLY A 69 7.98 -3.50 -7.15
N ARG A 70 7.14 -4.54 -7.14
CA ARG A 70 5.70 -4.40 -6.86
C ARG A 70 5.44 -3.88 -5.45
N ALA A 71 6.24 -4.30 -4.46
CA ALA A 71 6.11 -3.80 -3.10
C ALA A 71 6.36 -2.29 -3.03
N GLU A 72 7.43 -1.82 -3.67
CA GLU A 72 7.74 -0.39 -3.78
C GLU A 72 6.64 0.36 -4.51
N ALA A 73 6.18 -0.17 -5.66
CA ALA A 73 5.09 0.39 -6.44
C ALA A 73 3.80 0.57 -5.63
N LEU A 74 3.41 -0.46 -4.88
CA LEU A 74 2.23 -0.40 -4.03
C LEU A 74 2.41 0.67 -2.94
N LEU A 75 3.52 0.68 -2.21
CA LEU A 75 3.78 1.67 -1.16
C LEU A 75 3.74 3.10 -1.72
N ALA A 76 4.42 3.35 -2.84
CA ALA A 76 4.44 4.65 -3.49
C ALA A 76 3.05 5.07 -3.98
N PHE A 77 2.26 4.15 -4.53
CA PHE A 77 0.88 4.40 -4.94
C PHE A 77 0.00 4.74 -3.73
N LEU A 78 0.20 4.08 -2.59
CA LEU A 78 -0.47 4.41 -1.33
C LEU A 78 0.08 5.67 -0.64
N GLY A 79 1.03 6.37 -1.28
CA GLY A 79 1.61 7.64 -0.82
C GLY A 79 2.75 7.53 0.19
N ARG A 80 3.30 6.32 0.38
CA ARG A 80 4.45 6.07 1.27
C ARG A 80 5.76 6.16 0.52
N ASP A 81 6.83 6.47 1.25
CA ASP A 81 8.20 6.40 0.73
C ASP A 81 8.75 5.00 1.00
N PRO A 82 8.94 4.14 -0.03
CA PRO A 82 9.42 2.76 0.18
C PRO A 82 10.82 2.68 0.78
N HIS A 83 11.58 3.77 0.72
CA HIS A 83 12.95 3.86 1.24
C HIS A 83 13.03 4.65 2.56
N TRP A 84 11.88 4.94 3.18
CA TRP A 84 11.83 5.62 4.48
C TRP A 84 12.62 4.84 5.55
N LYS A 85 13.24 5.59 6.46
CA LYS A 85 13.97 5.07 7.64
C LYS A 85 13.69 5.99 8.83
N PRO A 86 13.64 5.45 10.07
CA PRO A 86 13.54 6.24 11.30
C PRO A 86 14.66 7.26 11.49
#